data_AF-A0A9J6ADR7-F1
#
_entry.id   AF-A0A9J6ADR7-F1
#
_cell.length_a   1.000
_cell.length_b   1.000
_cell.length_c   1.000
_cell.angle_alpha   90.00
_cell.angle_beta   90.00
_cell.angle_gamma   90.00
#
_symmetry.space_group_name_H-M   'P 1'
#
loop_
_entity.id
_entity.type
_entity.pdbx_description
1 polymer ?
#
loop_
_entity_poly.entity_id
_entity_poly.type
_entity_poly.pdbx_seq_one_letter_code
_entity_poly.pdbx_strand_id
1 'polypeptide(L)'
;MRYHYSDEAWANWQEGTAANLIDPMFRGSSGLVRDIMRCIHIALLCVQENTGDRPTMAAVVLMLSSLSLSLPVPSGPAYYTHNDISPEISLIKEYNSRSSEPRELAKTKSISSSRNEASTTELYPHSDGFYNATIGQDQDRISAIAQCRADVELQACRNCINNASRLILEKCSSKKSAFEVYDVCLIIYSNESFIGTMSTDPRSVYYVLGDFSNPQLFFNQYLAPVLTSL
;
A
#
# COMPACT_ATOMS: atom_id res chain seq x y z
N MET A 1 15.30 0.35 -0.27
CA MET A 1 15.62 1.73 -0.72
C MET A 1 14.43 2.70 -0.75
N ARG A 2 13.15 2.29 -0.71
CA ARG A 2 12.01 3.22 -0.94
C ARG A 2 11.38 3.90 0.29
N TYR A 3 11.71 3.53 1.52
CA TYR A 3 11.25 4.27 2.72
C TYR A 3 11.98 5.60 2.93
N HIS A 4 13.16 5.75 2.33
CA HIS A 4 13.94 6.98 2.44
C HIS A 4 13.24 8.18 1.78
N TYR A 5 12.44 7.95 0.74
CA TYR A 5 11.91 9.04 -0.08
C TYR A 5 10.76 9.78 0.59
N SER A 6 9.87 9.10 1.32
CA SER A 6 8.80 9.76 2.08
C SER A 6 9.36 10.55 3.25
N ASP A 7 10.36 9.99 3.95
CA ASP A 7 11.01 10.64 5.08
C ASP A 7 11.82 11.86 4.64
N GLU A 8 12.54 11.74 3.52
CA GLU A 8 13.28 12.84 2.89
C GLU A 8 12.34 13.93 2.37
N ALA A 9 11.22 13.54 1.74
CA ALA A 9 10.22 14.49 1.28
C ALA A 9 9.58 15.26 2.44
N TRP A 10 9.28 14.56 3.54
CA TRP A 10 8.74 15.17 4.75
C TRP A 10 9.75 16.12 5.42
N ALA A 11 11.02 15.72 5.54
CA ALA A 11 12.07 16.58 6.08
C ALA A 11 12.23 17.87 5.25
N ASN A 12 12.32 17.74 3.93
CA ASN A 12 12.39 18.91 3.04
C ASN A 12 11.13 19.79 3.15
N TRP A 13 9.95 19.20 3.36
CA TRP A 13 8.72 19.97 3.57
C TRP A 13 8.77 20.77 4.88
N GLN A 14 9.17 20.15 6.00
CA GLN A 14 9.28 20.81 7.30
C GLN A 14 10.31 21.94 7.30
N GLU A 15 11.41 21.78 6.58
CA GLU A 15 12.48 22.77 6.46
C GLU A 15 12.16 23.89 5.43
N GLY A 16 11.04 23.81 4.70
CA GLY A 16 10.70 24.75 3.64
C GLY A 16 11.58 24.60 2.37
N THR A 17 12.25 23.46 2.23
CA THR A 17 13.21 23.14 1.16
C THR A 17 12.64 22.12 0.15
N ALA A 18 11.33 21.85 0.16
CA ALA A 18 10.66 20.91 -0.76
C ALA A 18 10.91 21.17 -2.26
N ALA A 19 11.32 22.38 -2.66
CA ALA A 19 11.78 22.67 -4.01
C ALA A 19 13.01 21.82 -4.43
N ASN A 20 13.80 21.31 -3.47
CA ASN A 20 14.92 20.41 -3.73
C ASN A 20 14.49 19.06 -4.31
N LEU A 21 13.26 18.63 -4.01
CA LEU A 21 12.66 17.40 -4.55
C LEU A 21 12.30 17.53 -6.03
N ILE A 22 12.23 18.76 -6.55
CA ILE A 22 11.89 19.02 -7.94
C ILE A 22 13.11 18.76 -8.82
N ASP A 23 12.92 17.87 -9.81
CA ASP A 23 13.93 17.58 -10.81
C ASP A 23 14.46 18.87 -11.47
N PRO A 24 15.78 19.04 -11.60
CA PRO A 24 16.39 20.23 -12.19
C PRO A 24 15.80 20.65 -13.54
N MET A 25 15.34 19.70 -14.37
CA MET A 25 14.74 19.96 -15.67
C MET A 25 13.50 20.85 -15.60
N PHE A 26 12.77 20.83 -14.48
CA PHE A 26 11.52 21.57 -14.31
C PHE A 26 11.67 22.90 -13.58
N ARG A 27 12.87 23.23 -13.08
CA ARG A 27 13.11 24.46 -12.27
C ARG A 27 13.07 25.76 -13.08
N GLY A 28 13.15 25.69 -14.40
CA GLY A 28 13.17 26.86 -15.29
C GLY A 28 11.83 27.56 -15.48
N SER A 29 10.71 26.94 -15.10
CA SER A 29 9.36 27.51 -15.25
C SER A 29 8.72 27.74 -13.89
N SER A 30 8.53 29.01 -13.50
CA SER A 30 7.94 29.38 -12.20
C SER A 30 6.49 28.93 -12.04
N GLY A 31 5.74 28.79 -13.14
CA GLY A 31 4.40 28.19 -13.15
C GLY A 31 4.45 26.71 -12.79
N LEU A 32 5.31 25.95 -13.48
CA LEU A 32 5.47 24.52 -13.28
C LEU A 32 5.97 24.18 -11.87
N VAL A 33 6.92 24.96 -11.35
CA VAL A 33 7.41 24.80 -9.98
C VAL A 33 6.27 24.93 -8.97
N ARG A 34 5.36 25.90 -9.16
CA ARG A 34 4.21 26.10 -8.27
C ARG A 34 3.25 24.91 -8.30
N ASP A 35 2.99 24.37 -9.49
CA ASP A 35 2.11 23.22 -9.67
C ASP A 35 2.73 21.96 -9.04
N ILE A 36 4.03 21.74 -9.22
CA ILE A 36 4.75 20.63 -8.59
C ILE A 36 4.75 20.77 -7.06
N MET A 37 5.00 21.97 -6.53
CA MET A 37 4.93 22.22 -5.08
C MET A 37 3.53 21.93 -4.52
N ARG A 38 2.47 22.28 -5.27
CA ARG A 38 1.10 21.92 -4.91
C ARG A 38 0.88 20.41 -4.92
N CYS A 39 1.41 19.71 -5.92
CA CYS A 39 1.36 18.24 -5.96
C CYS A 39 2.09 17.59 -4.79
N ILE A 40 3.26 18.11 -4.40
CA ILE A 40 4.01 17.64 -3.21
C ILE A 40 3.13 17.81 -1.96
N HIS A 41 2.50 18.98 -1.78
CA HIS A 41 1.60 19.24 -0.66
C HIS A 41 0.44 18.24 -0.61
N ILE A 42 -0.24 18.01 -1.74
CA ILE A 42 -1.35 17.04 -1.83
C ILE A 42 -0.86 15.62 -1.57
N ALA A 43 0.30 15.23 -2.10
CA ALA A 43 0.89 13.92 -1.86
C ALA A 43 1.16 13.69 -0.36
N LEU A 44 1.67 14.71 0.35
CA LEU A 44 1.86 14.65 1.81
C LEU A 44 0.54 14.49 2.57
N LEU A 45 -0.56 15.11 2.10
CA LEU A 45 -1.89 14.89 2.67
C LEU A 45 -2.42 13.46 2.42
N CYS A 46 -2.04 12.82 1.32
CA CYS A 46 -2.47 11.45 1.02
C CYS A 46 -1.80 10.39 1.91
N VAL A 47 -0.62 10.69 2.47
CA VAL A 47 0.19 9.72 3.24
C VAL A 47 0.21 9.97 4.75
N GLN A 48 -0.75 10.79 5.25
CA GLN A 48 -0.90 11.10 6.67
C GLN A 48 -0.93 9.84 7.53
N GLU A 49 -0.29 9.89 8.69
CA GLU A 49 -0.29 8.76 9.63
C GLU A 49 -1.71 8.34 9.99
N ASN A 50 -2.51 9.29 10.47
CA ASN A 50 -3.91 9.07 10.77
C ASN A 50 -4.73 8.91 9.49
N THR A 51 -5.52 7.85 9.47
CA THR A 51 -6.35 7.44 8.33
C THR A 51 -7.50 8.43 8.09
N GLY A 52 -8.00 9.06 9.16
CA GLY A 52 -9.07 10.06 9.09
C GLY A 52 -8.65 11.40 8.51
N ASP A 53 -7.34 11.71 8.53
CA ASP A 53 -6.81 12.97 8.02
C ASP A 53 -6.45 12.89 6.52
N ARG A 54 -6.50 11.69 5.94
CA ARG A 54 -6.25 11.48 4.51
C ARG A 54 -7.44 11.98 3.69
N PRO A 55 -7.22 12.79 2.63
CA PRO A 55 -8.30 13.24 1.77
C PRO A 55 -8.91 12.06 1.02
N THR A 56 -10.22 12.12 0.78
CA THR A 56 -10.88 11.19 -0.14
C THR A 56 -10.39 11.43 -1.57
N MET A 57 -10.46 10.42 -2.44
CA MET A 57 -10.10 10.60 -3.86
C MET A 57 -10.87 11.75 -4.52
N ALA A 58 -12.14 11.95 -4.17
CA ALA A 58 -12.93 13.09 -4.65
C ALA A 58 -12.34 14.44 -4.20
N ALA A 59 -11.90 14.54 -2.94
CA ALA A 59 -11.21 15.73 -2.45
C ALA A 59 -9.89 15.95 -3.18
N VAL A 60 -9.09 14.90 -3.43
CA VAL A 60 -7.83 14.99 -4.19
C VAL A 60 -8.07 15.54 -5.60
N VAL A 61 -9.09 15.05 -6.32
CA VAL A 61 -9.47 15.58 -7.64
C VAL A 61 -9.83 17.07 -7.57
N LEU A 62 -10.57 17.49 -6.54
CA LEU A 62 -10.86 18.91 -6.32
C LEU A 62 -9.60 19.73 -6.01
N MET A 63 -8.68 19.21 -5.20
CA MET A 63 -7.42 19.88 -4.85
C MET A 63 -6.51 20.07 -6.06
N LEU A 64 -6.48 19.09 -6.97
CA LEU A 64 -5.72 19.13 -8.23
C LEU A 64 -6.37 20.03 -9.28
N SER A 65 -7.69 20.02 -9.39
CA SER A 65 -8.42 20.82 -10.40
C SER A 65 -8.54 22.30 -10.07
N SER A 66 -8.53 22.66 -8.77
CA SER A 66 -8.72 24.04 -8.32
C SER A 66 -7.46 24.60 -7.67
N LEU A 67 -6.67 25.35 -8.43
CA LEU A 67 -5.44 26.01 -7.96
C LEU A 67 -5.68 27.10 -6.89
N SER A 68 -6.92 27.53 -6.69
CA SER A 68 -7.30 28.55 -5.70
C SER A 68 -7.77 27.94 -4.37
N LEU A 69 -7.92 26.62 -4.29
CA LEU A 69 -8.35 25.95 -3.06
C LEU A 69 -7.23 26.04 -2.02
N SER A 70 -7.57 26.51 -0.81
CA SER A 70 -6.70 26.46 0.36
C SER A 70 -6.63 25.02 0.88
N LEU A 71 -5.41 24.50 1.04
CA LEU A 71 -5.16 23.14 1.48
C LEU A 71 -4.78 23.14 2.97
N PRO A 72 -5.22 22.14 3.76
CA PRO A 72 -4.79 21.99 5.14
C PRO A 72 -3.28 21.70 5.20
N VAL A 73 -2.63 22.08 6.30
CA VAL A 73 -1.21 21.77 6.51
C VAL A 73 -1.07 20.27 6.78
N PRO A 74 -0.24 19.53 6.04
CA PRO A 74 -0.04 18.11 6.31
C PRO A 74 0.66 17.91 7.65
N SER A 75 0.25 16.89 8.40
CA SER A 75 1.03 16.34 9.53
C SER A 75 1.94 15.19 9.05
N GLY A 76 2.70 14.59 9.97
CA GLY A 76 3.71 13.59 9.64
C GLY A 76 3.13 12.38 8.88
N PRO A 77 3.87 11.81 7.92
CA PRO A 77 3.48 10.58 7.28
C PRO A 77 3.45 9.43 8.29
N ALA A 78 2.73 8.36 7.97
CA ALA A 78 2.85 7.12 8.73
C ALA A 78 4.32 6.68 8.76
N TYR A 79 4.91 6.58 9.96
CA TYR A 79 6.28 6.12 10.22
C TYR A 79 7.45 7.05 9.90
N TYR A 80 7.35 8.33 10.26
CA TYR A 80 8.57 9.11 10.49
C TYR A 80 9.35 8.50 11.66
N THR A 81 10.49 7.85 11.42
CA THR A 81 11.43 7.53 12.50
C THR A 81 12.03 8.84 12.99
N HIS A 82 11.41 9.44 14.00
CA HIS A 82 12.19 10.27 14.92
C HIS A 82 13.30 9.36 15.45
N ASN A 83 14.56 9.76 15.31
CA ASN A 83 15.72 9.12 15.95
C ASN A 83 15.69 9.29 17.48
N ASP A 84 14.50 9.22 18.09
CA ASP A 84 14.33 9.17 19.52
C ASP A 84 14.49 7.71 19.94
N ILE A 85 15.72 7.39 20.36
CA ILE A 85 15.98 6.27 21.23
C ILE A 85 15.14 6.50 22.50
N SER A 86 13.91 5.99 22.53
CA SER A 86 13.12 5.86 23.74
C SER A 86 13.19 4.40 24.22
N PRO A 87 13.51 4.16 25.51
CA PRO A 87 13.85 2.84 26.04
C PRO A 87 12.63 1.96 26.32
N GLU A 88 11.74 1.76 25.34
CA GLU A 88 10.58 0.85 25.46
C GLU A 88 10.77 -0.50 24.75
N ILE A 89 11.98 -0.80 24.26
CA ILE A 89 12.36 -2.12 23.73
C ILE A 89 12.65 -3.14 24.87
N SER A 90 12.47 -2.76 26.13
CA SER A 90 12.75 -3.61 27.29
C SER A 90 11.54 -4.35 27.86
N LEU A 91 10.30 -4.11 27.41
CA LEU A 91 9.11 -4.70 28.05
C LEU A 91 8.50 -5.91 27.33
N ILE A 92 8.91 -6.24 26.10
CA ILE A 92 8.31 -7.35 25.31
C ILE A 92 8.98 -8.71 25.60
N LYS A 93 10.05 -8.76 26.40
CA LYS A 93 10.79 -10.02 26.66
C LYS A 93 10.22 -10.93 27.76
N GLU A 94 9.12 -10.55 28.44
CA GLU A 94 8.63 -11.32 29.60
C GLU A 94 7.14 -11.69 29.61
N TYR A 95 6.45 -11.71 28.46
CA TYR A 95 5.05 -12.16 28.38
C TYR A 95 4.86 -13.43 27.53
N ASN A 96 5.73 -14.43 27.72
CA ASN A 96 5.55 -15.78 27.16
C ASN A 96 5.44 -16.83 28.27
N SER A 97 4.63 -16.58 29.30
CA SER A 97 4.32 -17.57 30.34
C SER A 97 3.02 -17.27 31.11
N ARG A 98 1.85 -17.65 30.57
CA ARG A 98 0.77 -18.44 31.25
C ARG A 98 -0.64 -18.22 30.67
N SER A 99 -1.17 -19.34 30.16
CA SER A 99 -2.55 -19.89 30.17
C SER A 99 -3.83 -19.04 30.33
N SER A 100 -4.78 -19.38 29.45
CA SER A 100 -6.22 -19.74 29.67
C SER A 100 -7.33 -18.67 29.81
N GLU A 101 -8.08 -18.52 28.69
CA GLU A 101 -9.56 -18.56 28.53
C GLU A 101 -10.47 -17.33 28.93
N PRO A 102 -11.75 -17.23 28.46
CA PRO A 102 -12.20 -16.30 27.40
C PRO A 102 -13.38 -15.35 27.78
N ARG A 103 -13.67 -14.32 26.95
CA ARG A 103 -14.92 -13.50 26.81
C ARG A 103 -14.61 -12.26 25.94
N GLU A 104 -15.46 -11.62 25.15
CA GLU A 104 -16.80 -11.84 24.60
C GLU A 104 -16.98 -10.84 23.43
N LEU A 105 -17.95 -11.12 22.57
CA LEU A 105 -18.25 -10.53 21.27
C LEU A 105 -18.82 -9.09 21.34
N ALA A 106 -18.29 -8.16 20.54
CA ALA A 106 -18.99 -6.91 20.19
C ALA A 106 -19.13 -6.77 18.68
N LYS A 107 -20.40 -6.68 18.27
CA LYS A 107 -20.95 -6.79 16.92
C LYS A 107 -21.18 -5.39 16.36
N THR A 108 -20.64 -5.07 15.18
CA THR A 108 -20.99 -3.81 14.50
C THR A 108 -21.50 -4.08 13.09
N LYS A 109 -22.69 -3.53 12.84
CA LYS A 109 -23.57 -3.75 11.70
C LYS A 109 -22.97 -3.23 10.38
N SER A 110 -23.17 -4.00 9.32
CA SER A 110 -23.01 -3.59 7.94
C SER A 110 -24.02 -2.51 7.58
N ILE A 111 -23.55 -1.39 7.01
CA ILE A 111 -24.37 -0.39 6.35
C ILE A 111 -24.20 -0.57 4.85
N SER A 112 -25.32 -0.79 4.17
CA SER A 112 -25.44 -1.08 2.75
C SER A 112 -25.10 0.12 1.87
N SER A 113 -24.40 -0.19 0.78
CA SER A 113 -24.06 0.64 -0.37
C SER A 113 -25.28 1.31 -1.04
N SER A 114 -25.13 2.57 -1.42
CA SER A 114 -25.89 3.17 -2.53
C SER A 114 -24.91 3.82 -3.51
N ARG A 115 -24.74 3.17 -4.66
CA ARG A 115 -24.05 3.65 -5.86
C ARG A 115 -24.78 4.87 -6.43
N ASN A 116 -24.06 5.97 -6.65
CA ASN A 116 -24.43 6.94 -7.68
C ASN A 116 -23.22 7.07 -8.62
N GLU A 117 -23.34 6.48 -9.80
CA GLU A 117 -22.37 6.56 -10.89
C GLU A 117 -22.45 7.93 -11.56
N ALA A 118 -21.31 8.63 -11.64
CA ALA A 118 -21.14 9.80 -12.48
C ALA A 118 -20.18 9.44 -13.60
N SER A 119 -20.67 9.54 -14.83
CA SER A 119 -19.99 9.17 -16.07
C SER A 119 -18.89 10.19 -16.41
N THR A 120 -17.64 9.75 -16.42
CA THR A 120 -16.52 10.46 -17.07
C THR A 120 -15.96 9.57 -18.15
N THR A 121 -15.90 10.10 -19.37
CA THR A 121 -15.51 9.44 -20.62
C THR A 121 -14.18 8.69 -20.48
N GLU A 122 -14.23 7.36 -20.42
CA GLU A 122 -13.06 6.48 -20.35
C GLU A 122 -12.36 6.38 -21.69
N LEU A 123 -11.08 6.76 -21.73
CA LEU A 123 -10.16 6.36 -22.80
C LEU A 123 -9.60 4.97 -22.44
N TYR A 124 -9.99 3.98 -23.24
CA TYR A 124 -9.58 2.56 -23.28
C TYR A 124 -10.11 1.62 -22.17
N PRO A 125 -10.82 0.54 -22.53
CA PRO A 125 -11.28 -0.49 -21.60
C PRO A 125 -10.13 -1.48 -21.37
N HIS A 126 -9.14 -1.11 -20.57
CA HIS A 126 -8.07 -2.00 -20.12
C HIS A 126 -8.06 -1.94 -18.59
N SER A 127 -8.04 -3.11 -17.93
CA SER A 127 -7.91 -3.27 -16.48
C SER A 127 -7.03 -2.14 -15.90
N ASP A 128 -7.52 -1.48 -14.86
CA ASP A 128 -7.00 -0.30 -14.16
C ASP A 128 -5.62 -0.50 -13.49
N GLY A 129 -4.85 -1.48 -13.94
CA GLY A 129 -3.58 -1.88 -13.38
C GLY A 129 -3.73 -2.62 -12.05
N PHE A 130 -4.94 -2.85 -11.56
CA PHE A 130 -5.22 -3.55 -10.32
C PHE A 130 -5.80 -4.94 -10.58
N TYR A 131 -5.23 -5.94 -9.92
CA TYR A 131 -5.60 -7.34 -10.05
C TYR A 131 -5.77 -7.92 -8.66
N ASN A 132 -6.81 -8.71 -8.46
CA ASN A 132 -6.99 -9.46 -7.22
C ASN A 132 -7.45 -10.87 -7.52
N ALA A 133 -7.11 -11.78 -6.62
CA ALA A 133 -7.56 -13.15 -6.67
C ALA A 133 -7.68 -13.71 -5.26
N THR A 134 -8.66 -14.58 -5.06
CA THR A 134 -8.83 -15.30 -3.79
C THR A 134 -9.17 -16.75 -4.07
N ILE A 135 -8.51 -17.67 -3.38
CA ILE A 135 -8.78 -19.11 -3.43
C ILE A 135 -8.94 -19.64 -2.02
N GLY A 136 -9.85 -20.60 -1.85
CA GLY A 136 -10.16 -21.20 -0.56
C GLY A 136 -11.00 -20.31 0.35
N GLN A 137 -11.26 -20.80 1.56
CA GLN A 137 -12.12 -20.13 2.53
C GLN A 137 -11.57 -20.34 3.95
N ASP A 138 -11.89 -19.42 4.86
CA ASP A 138 -11.54 -19.49 6.28
C ASP A 138 -10.04 -19.73 6.52
N GLN A 139 -9.67 -20.86 7.14
CA GLN A 139 -8.27 -21.19 7.47
C GLN A 139 -7.44 -21.58 6.24
N ASP A 140 -8.09 -21.94 5.14
CA ASP A 140 -7.48 -22.37 3.88
C ASP A 140 -7.57 -21.29 2.79
N ARG A 141 -7.86 -20.03 3.18
CA ARG A 141 -7.96 -18.91 2.23
C ARG A 141 -6.61 -18.33 1.91
N ILE A 142 -6.38 -18.00 0.64
CA ILE A 142 -5.32 -17.12 0.18
C ILE A 142 -5.88 -16.03 -0.70
N SER A 143 -5.49 -14.80 -0.38
CA SER A 143 -5.77 -13.63 -1.19
C SER A 143 -4.49 -13.10 -1.79
N ALA A 144 -4.54 -12.63 -3.03
CA ALA A 144 -3.46 -11.93 -3.68
C ALA A 144 -3.97 -10.64 -4.32
N ILE A 145 -3.13 -9.60 -4.30
CA ILE A 145 -3.31 -8.35 -5.02
C ILE A 145 -2.05 -8.10 -5.84
N ALA A 146 -2.20 -7.68 -7.08
CA ALA A 146 -1.14 -7.03 -7.83
C ALA A 146 -1.60 -5.64 -8.30
N GLN A 147 -0.70 -4.67 -8.26
CA GLN A 147 -0.97 -3.32 -8.72
C GLN A 147 0.19 -2.80 -9.56
N CYS A 148 -0.13 -2.31 -10.75
CA CYS A 148 0.80 -1.67 -11.65
C CYS A 148 0.80 -0.15 -11.44
N ARG A 149 1.91 0.47 -11.83
CA ARG A 149 2.01 1.91 -11.95
C ARG A 149 1.05 2.40 -13.05
N ALA A 150 0.34 3.50 -12.79
CA ALA A 150 -0.76 3.97 -13.64
C ALA A 150 -0.34 4.49 -15.02
N ASP A 151 0.94 4.85 -15.19
CA ASP A 151 1.54 5.36 -16.43
C ASP A 151 2.15 4.26 -17.32
N VAL A 152 2.06 2.98 -16.93
CA VAL A 152 2.68 1.88 -17.65
C VAL A 152 1.70 1.20 -18.61
N GLU A 153 2.18 0.87 -19.81
CA GLU A 153 1.41 0.11 -20.80
C GLU A 153 0.99 -1.27 -20.27
N LEU A 154 -0.21 -1.72 -20.68
CA LEU A 154 -0.79 -2.98 -20.21
C LEU A 154 0.15 -4.18 -20.36
N GLN A 155 0.89 -4.29 -21.47
CA GLN A 155 1.78 -5.42 -21.69
C GLN A 155 2.97 -5.43 -20.72
N ALA A 156 3.56 -4.27 -20.46
CA ALA A 156 4.65 -4.12 -19.49
C ALA A 156 4.15 -4.43 -18.06
N CYS A 157 2.92 -4.01 -17.73
CA CYS A 157 2.25 -4.35 -16.48
C CYS A 157 2.09 -5.87 -16.32
N ARG A 158 1.48 -6.55 -17.30
CA ARG A 158 1.27 -8.02 -17.27
C ARG A 158 2.58 -8.79 -17.17
N ASN A 159 3.60 -8.37 -17.92
CA ASN A 159 4.92 -8.99 -17.85
C ASN A 159 5.54 -8.86 -16.46
N CYS A 160 5.36 -7.72 -15.78
CA CYS A 160 5.83 -7.52 -14.42
C CYS A 160 5.12 -8.47 -13.44
N ILE A 161 3.78 -8.53 -13.49
CA ILE A 161 2.98 -9.38 -12.60
C ILE A 161 3.34 -10.86 -12.79
N ASN A 162 3.41 -11.35 -14.04
CA ASN A 162 3.79 -12.73 -14.33
C ASN A 162 5.18 -13.10 -13.80
N ASN A 163 6.16 -12.21 -14.00
CA ASN A 163 7.51 -12.42 -13.48
C ASN A 163 7.55 -12.42 -11.95
N ALA A 164 6.82 -11.51 -11.32
CA ALA A 164 6.71 -11.41 -9.87
C ALA A 164 6.05 -12.67 -9.28
N SER A 165 4.93 -13.13 -9.85
CA SER A 165 4.25 -14.38 -9.48
C SER A 165 5.20 -15.57 -9.56
N ARG A 166 5.97 -15.71 -10.65
CA ARG A 166 6.97 -16.79 -10.80
C ARG A 166 8.03 -16.73 -9.70
N LEU A 167 8.58 -15.55 -9.42
CA LEU A 167 9.60 -15.38 -8.38
C LEU A 167 9.07 -15.70 -6.98
N ILE A 168 7.81 -15.37 -6.70
CA ILE A 168 7.15 -15.76 -5.46
C ILE A 168 7.01 -17.27 -5.37
N LEU A 169 6.58 -17.94 -6.44
CA LEU A 169 6.46 -19.40 -6.45
C LEU A 169 7.81 -20.10 -6.23
N GLU A 170 8.90 -19.52 -6.75
CA GLU A 170 10.25 -20.06 -6.58
C GLU A 170 10.81 -19.83 -5.16
N LYS A 171 10.58 -18.65 -4.57
CA LYS A 171 11.25 -18.25 -3.32
C LYS A 171 10.40 -18.42 -2.07
N CYS A 172 9.07 -18.42 -2.20
CA CYS A 172 8.13 -18.28 -1.08
C CYS A 172 7.21 -19.48 -0.91
N SER A 173 7.56 -20.64 -1.47
CA SER A 173 6.68 -21.81 -1.53
C SER A 173 6.15 -22.30 -0.17
N SER A 174 6.85 -22.00 0.94
CA SER A 174 6.41 -22.32 2.29
C SER A 174 5.78 -21.16 3.07
N LYS A 175 5.86 -19.92 2.56
CA LYS A 175 5.57 -18.71 3.34
C LYS A 175 4.08 -18.37 3.34
N LYS A 176 3.59 -17.90 4.49
CA LYS A 176 2.19 -17.47 4.69
C LYS A 176 1.80 -16.19 3.97
N SER A 177 2.76 -15.32 3.74
CA SER A 177 2.58 -14.11 2.94
C SER A 177 3.90 -13.62 2.36
N ALA A 178 3.80 -12.92 1.25
CA ALA A 178 4.92 -12.18 0.68
C ALA A 178 4.41 -10.86 0.08
N PHE A 179 5.34 -9.92 0.00
CA PHE A 179 5.17 -8.63 -0.65
C PHE A 179 6.43 -8.39 -1.46
N GLU A 180 6.26 -8.12 -2.74
CA GLU A 180 7.36 -7.82 -3.63
C GLU A 180 7.00 -6.55 -4.39
N VAL A 181 7.95 -5.62 -4.43
CA VAL A 181 7.77 -4.33 -5.09
C VAL A 181 8.84 -4.18 -6.16
N TYR A 182 8.39 -3.97 -7.39
CA TYR A 182 9.22 -3.71 -8.55
C TYR A 182 9.00 -2.27 -9.02
N ASP A 183 9.70 -1.87 -10.09
CA ASP A 183 9.58 -0.52 -10.65
C ASP A 183 8.26 -0.30 -11.40
N VAL A 184 7.66 -1.40 -11.88
CA VAL A 184 6.43 -1.39 -12.69
C VAL A 184 5.20 -1.87 -11.90
N CYS A 185 5.37 -2.85 -11.02
CA CYS A 185 4.26 -3.45 -10.28
C CYS A 185 4.68 -3.78 -8.84
N LEU A 186 3.68 -3.93 -7.99
CA LEU A 186 3.79 -4.59 -6.70
C LEU A 186 2.87 -5.81 -6.69
N ILE A 187 3.21 -6.80 -5.89
CA ILE A 187 2.39 -7.99 -5.65
C ILE A 187 2.42 -8.34 -4.18
N ILE A 188 1.27 -8.73 -3.64
CA ILE A 188 1.08 -9.10 -2.25
C ILE A 188 0.23 -10.36 -2.23
N TYR A 189 0.60 -11.38 -1.45
CA TYR A 189 -0.32 -12.45 -1.08
C TYR A 189 -0.30 -12.68 0.43
N SER A 190 -1.41 -13.16 0.97
CA SER A 190 -1.53 -13.53 2.38
C SER A 190 -2.65 -14.54 2.60
N ASN A 191 -2.55 -15.32 3.67
CA ASN A 191 -3.64 -16.14 4.20
C ASN A 191 -4.63 -15.37 5.08
N GLU A 192 -4.30 -14.13 5.42
CA GLU A 192 -5.21 -13.22 6.10
C GLU A 192 -6.07 -12.45 5.09
N SER A 193 -7.26 -12.01 5.52
CA SER A 193 -8.07 -11.09 4.72
C SER A 193 -7.48 -9.69 4.80
N PHE A 194 -6.91 -9.20 3.71
CA PHE A 194 -6.36 -7.84 3.65
C PHE A 194 -6.95 -6.96 2.53
N ILE A 195 -7.69 -7.55 1.58
CA ILE A 195 -8.28 -6.80 0.46
C ILE A 195 -9.26 -5.75 1.01
N GLY A 196 -9.04 -4.49 0.65
CA GLY A 196 -9.86 -3.35 1.12
C GLY A 196 -9.59 -2.94 2.57
N THR A 197 -8.60 -3.54 3.24
CA THR A 197 -8.14 -3.11 4.57
C THR A 197 -6.86 -2.31 4.44
N MET A 198 -6.70 -1.29 5.27
CA MET A 198 -5.50 -0.47 5.28
C MET A 198 -4.57 -0.99 6.38
N SER A 199 -3.44 -1.59 6.01
CA SER A 199 -2.42 -1.98 6.99
C SER A 199 -1.78 -0.73 7.56
N THR A 200 -1.82 -0.61 8.89
CA THR A 200 -1.04 0.39 9.58
C THR A 200 0.40 -0.03 9.74
N ASP A 201 0.84 -1.26 9.46
CA ASP A 201 2.24 -1.67 9.60
C ASP A 201 2.90 -1.92 8.22
N PRO A 202 3.72 -0.98 7.72
CA PRO A 202 4.52 -1.16 6.52
C PRO A 202 5.91 -1.73 6.85
N ARG A 203 6.26 -1.93 8.13
CA ARG A 203 7.58 -2.42 8.50
C ARG A 203 7.61 -3.94 8.33
N SER A 204 8.42 -4.38 7.36
CA SER A 204 8.96 -5.75 7.22
C SER A 204 8.28 -6.76 6.28
N VAL A 205 7.64 -6.39 5.17
CA VAL A 205 7.27 -7.44 4.20
C VAL A 205 8.41 -7.75 3.23
N TYR A 206 9.49 -8.28 3.78
CA TYR A 206 10.35 -9.26 3.12
C TYR A 206 9.98 -10.61 3.74
N TYR A 207 8.98 -11.30 3.17
CA TYR A 207 8.44 -12.60 3.63
C TYR A 207 8.06 -12.62 5.12
N VAL A 208 6.78 -12.54 5.47
CA VAL A 208 6.38 -12.67 6.88
C VAL A 208 6.84 -14.01 7.45
N LEU A 209 7.41 -13.97 8.65
CA LEU A 209 7.91 -15.14 9.38
C LEU A 209 6.74 -16.05 9.75
N GLY A 210 6.56 -17.10 8.96
CA GLY A 210 5.61 -18.16 9.23
C GLY A 210 5.56 -19.12 8.05
N ASP A 211 5.87 -20.39 8.32
CA ASP A 211 5.71 -21.45 7.34
C ASP A 211 4.36 -22.16 7.52
N PHE A 212 3.77 -22.64 6.43
CA PHE A 212 2.62 -23.54 6.52
C PHE A 212 3.05 -24.89 7.09
N SER A 213 2.16 -25.52 7.87
CA SER A 213 2.40 -26.86 8.41
C SER A 213 2.52 -27.93 7.32
N ASN A 214 1.84 -27.73 6.17
CA ASN A 214 1.98 -28.56 4.98
C ASN A 214 2.26 -27.69 3.73
N PRO A 215 3.52 -27.27 3.52
CA PRO A 215 3.89 -26.35 2.45
C PRO A 215 3.52 -26.84 1.04
N GLN A 216 3.62 -28.14 0.79
CA GLN A 216 3.46 -28.68 -0.56
C GLN A 216 2.00 -28.78 -0.99
N LEU A 217 1.12 -29.20 -0.08
CA LEU A 217 -0.33 -29.14 -0.30
C LEU A 217 -0.76 -27.69 -0.51
N PHE A 218 -0.29 -26.82 0.38
CA PHE A 218 -0.62 -25.40 0.34
C PHE A 218 -0.21 -24.74 -0.99
N PHE A 219 1.03 -24.99 -1.41
CA PHE A 219 1.59 -24.48 -2.65
C PHE A 219 0.76 -24.90 -3.87
N ASN A 220 0.47 -26.20 -3.99
CA ASN A 220 -0.21 -26.76 -5.17
C ASN A 220 -1.69 -26.39 -5.22
N GLN A 221 -2.37 -26.35 -4.07
CA GLN A 221 -3.82 -26.19 -4.02
C GLN A 221 -4.28 -24.73 -3.95
N TYR A 222 -3.46 -23.84 -3.39
CA TYR A 222 -3.86 -22.46 -3.11
C TYR A 222 -2.92 -21.42 -3.73
N LEU A 223 -1.60 -21.49 -3.44
CA LEU A 223 -0.67 -20.43 -3.84
C LEU A 223 -0.39 -20.38 -5.35
N ALA A 224 -0.09 -21.51 -5.99
CA ALA A 224 0.15 -21.53 -7.43
C ALA A 224 -1.09 -21.12 -8.24
N PRO A 225 -2.30 -21.63 -7.93
CA PRO A 225 -3.50 -21.22 -8.65
C PRO A 225 -3.85 -19.74 -8.45
N VAL A 226 -3.71 -19.18 -7.23
CA VAL A 226 -4.10 -17.77 -6.98
C VAL A 226 -3.16 -16.79 -7.68
N LEU A 227 -1.86 -17.08 -7.74
CA LEU A 227 -0.89 -16.24 -8.42
C LEU A 227 -0.96 -16.35 -9.95
N THR A 228 -1.49 -17.46 -10.47
CA THR A 228 -1.73 -17.65 -11.92
C THR A 228 -3.02 -16.98 -12.38
N SER A 229 -3.93 -16.65 -11.45
CA SER A 229 -5.18 -15.93 -11.74
C SER A 229 -5.07 -14.40 -11.69
N LEU A 230 -3.90 -13.87 -11.33
CA LEU A 230 -3.57 -12.44 -11.45
C LEU A 230 -3.22 -12.10 -12.90
#